data_AF-A0A7V5YPM4-F1
#
_entry.id   AF-A0A7V5YPM4-F1
#
_cell.length_a   1.000
_cell.length_b   1.000
_cell.length_c   1.000
_cell.angle_alpha   90.00
_cell.angle_beta   90.00
_cell.angle_gamma   90.00
#
_symmetry.space_group_name_H-M   'P 1'
#
loop_
_entity.id
_entity.type
_entity.pdbx_description
1 polymer ?
#
loop_
_entity_poly.entity_id
_entity_poly.type
_entity_poly.pdbx_seq_one_letter_code
_entity_poly.pdbx_strand_id
1 'polypeptide(L)'
;MRALLPLVFLAFCGSLQAQLSELVQGLRILSLDAQTCYHVRDVALVREDIRLFFTDGYLIFTAPVQGRRLGGVFTADLPGGDAEILVFPPTRGERLSLATFTGSPNLNEHFDFALMIFTDDTADRLLAQMEKQGVGRCSDSMAGVLQERWGGVVRNFIDSFLSRILHDLLSAVPAQEGFFYAALRGKRLGGFDVVHDPLAPESIQLGQVQSRANQIVFDVWARFPGASVRRGERPPPELPVRLEEYFIEATLAKDLSLRCVTRARLKVARRIRALAFDLSSGMQVTRVTIDGVLCEHWQRPALRADLLHGAGVVLVVAPFALEPGKDYS
;
A
#
# COMPACT_ATOMS: atom_id res chain seq x y z
N MET A 1 -30.03 46.21 8.03
CA MET A 1 -30.05 44.94 7.28
C MET A 1 -29.15 43.95 7.99
N ARG A 2 -29.76 42.89 8.56
CA ARG A 2 -29.10 41.93 9.45
C ARG A 2 -28.30 40.89 8.65
N ALA A 3 -27.18 40.50 9.25
CA ALA A 3 -26.23 39.50 8.82
C ALA A 3 -26.87 38.12 8.57
N LEU A 4 -26.51 37.49 7.45
CA LEU A 4 -26.84 36.12 7.08
C LEU A 4 -25.70 35.56 6.23
N LEU A 5 -24.57 35.22 6.84
CA LEU A 5 -23.51 34.39 6.24
C LEU A 5 -22.59 33.83 7.35
N PRO A 6 -23.03 32.76 8.04
CA PRO A 6 -22.08 31.71 8.38
C PRO A 6 -22.61 30.27 8.18
N LEU A 7 -23.80 30.07 7.58
CA LEU A 7 -24.41 28.74 7.51
C LEU A 7 -23.94 27.83 6.35
N VAL A 8 -23.28 28.38 5.33
CA VAL A 8 -22.81 27.58 4.17
C VAL A 8 -21.45 26.90 4.43
N PHE A 9 -20.67 27.38 5.40
CA PHE A 9 -19.33 26.87 5.69
C PHE A 9 -19.30 25.59 6.54
N LEU A 10 -20.30 25.39 7.41
CA LEU A 10 -20.40 24.19 8.27
C LEU A 10 -20.85 22.93 7.49
N ALA A 11 -21.58 23.09 6.39
CA ALA A 11 -22.10 21.97 5.61
C ALA A 11 -21.01 21.25 4.78
N PHE A 12 -19.95 21.95 4.37
CA PHE A 12 -18.92 21.41 3.49
C PHE A 12 -17.85 20.58 4.23
N CYS A 13 -17.62 20.86 5.51
CA CYS A 13 -16.66 20.09 6.31
C CYS A 13 -17.26 18.76 6.80
N GLY A 14 -18.55 18.75 7.16
CA GLY A 14 -19.27 17.54 7.55
C GLY A 14 -19.38 16.50 6.42
N SER A 15 -19.45 16.92 5.16
CA SER A 15 -19.49 16.00 4.01
C SER A 15 -18.14 15.34 3.73
N LEU A 16 -17.02 16.03 3.95
CA LEU A 16 -15.68 15.46 3.76
C LEU A 16 -15.38 14.39 4.81
N GLN A 17 -15.69 14.69 6.08
CA GLN A 17 -15.51 13.74 7.18
C GLN A 17 -16.38 12.50 7.00
N ALA A 18 -17.63 12.69 6.55
CA ALA A 18 -18.53 11.59 6.22
C ALA A 18 -17.96 10.72 5.07
N GLN A 19 -17.45 11.32 3.99
CA GLN A 19 -16.86 10.60 2.86
C GLN A 19 -15.63 9.77 3.25
N LEU A 20 -14.70 10.36 4.00
CA LEU A 20 -13.50 9.64 4.47
C LEU A 20 -13.88 8.51 5.42
N SER A 21 -14.80 8.77 6.35
CA SER A 21 -15.31 7.77 7.30
C SER A 21 -16.02 6.62 6.59
N GLU A 22 -16.86 6.91 5.61
CA GLU A 22 -17.57 5.91 4.80
C GLU A 22 -16.59 5.04 4.01
N LEU A 23 -15.58 5.66 3.37
CA LEU A 23 -14.55 4.93 2.64
C LEU A 23 -13.75 4.02 3.58
N VAL A 24 -13.33 4.52 4.74
CA VAL A 24 -12.64 3.73 5.77
C VAL A 24 -13.50 2.58 6.25
N GLN A 25 -14.79 2.82 6.49
CA GLN A 25 -15.72 1.78 6.91
C GLN A 25 -15.88 0.71 5.83
N GLY A 26 -15.99 1.10 4.56
CA GLY A 26 -16.04 0.19 3.42
C GLY A 26 -14.80 -0.69 3.31
N LEU A 27 -13.61 -0.12 3.56
CA LEU A 27 -12.35 -0.88 3.57
C LEU A 27 -12.25 -1.85 4.75
N ARG A 28 -12.82 -1.51 5.92
CA ARG A 28 -12.80 -2.37 7.11
C ARG A 28 -13.73 -3.58 7.02
N ILE A 29 -14.84 -3.45 6.31
CA ILE A 29 -15.78 -4.56 6.08
C ILE A 29 -15.44 -5.35 4.82
N LEU A 30 -14.39 -4.96 4.10
CA LEU A 30 -13.97 -5.62 2.88
C LEU A 30 -13.68 -7.11 3.16
N SER A 31 -14.12 -7.97 2.26
CA SER A 31 -13.93 -9.41 2.36
C SER A 31 -13.55 -9.99 1.01
N LEU A 32 -13.06 -11.22 1.05
CA LEU A 32 -12.90 -12.04 -0.15
C LEU A 32 -14.28 -12.26 -0.77
N ASP A 33 -14.34 -12.22 -2.10
CA ASP A 33 -15.54 -12.42 -2.88
C ASP A 33 -15.53 -13.86 -3.43
N ALA A 34 -16.45 -14.69 -2.95
CA ALA A 34 -16.58 -16.08 -3.37
C ALA A 34 -16.82 -16.23 -4.89
N GLN A 35 -17.43 -15.22 -5.52
CA GLN A 35 -17.62 -15.18 -6.98
C GLN A 35 -16.32 -14.91 -7.74
N THR A 36 -15.20 -14.67 -7.05
CA THR A 36 -13.89 -14.40 -7.63
C THR A 36 -12.84 -15.47 -7.32
N CYS A 37 -13.26 -16.69 -7.00
CA CYS A 37 -12.37 -17.83 -6.82
C CYS A 37 -12.09 -18.54 -8.15
N TYR A 38 -10.83 -18.81 -8.44
CA TYR A 38 -10.34 -19.50 -9.63
C TYR A 38 -9.36 -20.63 -9.26
N HIS A 39 -9.41 -21.74 -9.98
CA HIS A 39 -8.35 -22.75 -9.95
C HIS A 39 -7.33 -22.42 -11.02
N VAL A 40 -6.24 -21.74 -10.64
CA VAL A 40 -5.22 -21.24 -11.57
C VAL A 40 -4.18 -22.30 -11.88
N ARG A 41 -3.73 -22.33 -13.14
CA ARG A 41 -2.57 -23.10 -13.59
C ARG A 41 -1.74 -22.25 -14.54
N ASP A 42 -0.43 -22.19 -14.30
CA ASP A 42 0.53 -21.42 -15.12
C ASP A 42 0.13 -19.95 -15.32
N VAL A 43 -0.33 -19.29 -14.25
CA VAL A 43 -0.60 -17.84 -14.23
C VAL A 43 0.62 -17.11 -13.70
N ALA A 44 0.99 -15.99 -14.30
CA ALA A 44 2.21 -15.27 -13.93
C ALA A 44 1.92 -13.78 -13.68
N LEU A 45 2.40 -13.27 -12.55
CA LEU A 45 2.41 -11.85 -12.25
C LEU A 45 3.85 -11.33 -12.36
N VAL A 46 4.06 -10.38 -13.26
CA VAL A 46 5.34 -9.69 -13.42
C VAL A 46 5.18 -8.22 -13.02
N ARG A 47 6.02 -7.79 -12.08
CA ARG A 47 6.10 -6.43 -11.56
C ARG A 47 7.57 -6.04 -11.45
N GLU A 48 8.06 -5.29 -12.44
CA GLU A 48 9.47 -4.90 -12.53
C GLU A 48 10.40 -6.12 -12.44
N ASP A 49 11.19 -6.25 -11.36
CA ASP A 49 12.09 -7.37 -11.11
C ASP A 49 11.44 -8.54 -10.35
N ILE A 50 10.20 -8.39 -9.91
CA ILE A 50 9.43 -9.41 -9.18
C ILE A 50 8.63 -10.24 -10.17
N ARG A 51 8.82 -11.56 -10.12
CA ARG A 51 8.06 -12.53 -10.91
C ARG A 51 7.45 -13.55 -9.98
N LEU A 52 6.14 -13.63 -9.98
CA LEU A 52 5.37 -14.64 -9.26
C LEU A 52 4.76 -15.59 -10.29
N PHE A 53 5.01 -16.88 -10.13
CA PHE A 53 4.43 -17.94 -10.94
C PHE A 53 3.48 -18.74 -10.06
N PHE A 54 2.19 -18.66 -10.35
CA PHE A 54 1.15 -19.45 -9.72
C PHE A 54 0.96 -20.72 -10.58
N THR A 55 1.80 -21.72 -10.32
CA THR A 55 1.89 -22.94 -11.14
C THR A 55 0.64 -23.79 -11.02
N ASP A 56 0.17 -24.06 -9.79
CA ASP A 56 -1.12 -24.72 -9.54
C ASP A 56 -1.66 -24.35 -8.15
N GLY A 57 -2.88 -23.80 -8.10
CA GLY A 57 -3.48 -23.33 -6.85
C GLY A 57 -4.83 -22.64 -6.99
N TYR A 58 -5.38 -22.20 -5.86
CA TYR A 58 -6.59 -21.39 -5.84
C TYR A 58 -6.25 -19.92 -5.64
N LEU A 59 -6.84 -19.06 -6.45
CA LEU A 59 -6.72 -17.61 -6.35
C LEU A 59 -8.11 -17.00 -6.12
N ILE A 60 -8.27 -16.22 -5.06
CA ILE A 60 -9.51 -15.53 -4.70
C ILE A 60 -9.23 -14.04 -4.46
N PHE A 61 -10.10 -13.15 -4.94
CA PHE A 61 -9.92 -11.70 -4.79
C PHE A 61 -10.90 -11.11 -3.79
N THR A 62 -10.64 -9.88 -3.33
CA THR A 62 -11.63 -9.10 -2.61
C THR A 62 -12.77 -8.66 -3.51
N ALA A 63 -13.91 -8.32 -2.92
CA ALA A 63 -14.90 -7.48 -3.59
C ALA A 63 -14.27 -6.13 -4.02
N PRO A 64 -14.78 -5.47 -5.06
CA PRO A 64 -14.27 -4.16 -5.45
C PRO A 64 -14.75 -3.05 -4.51
N VAL A 65 -13.87 -2.08 -4.22
CA VAL A 65 -14.20 -0.81 -3.56
C VAL A 65 -13.93 0.31 -4.57
N GLN A 66 -14.94 1.13 -4.86
CA GLN A 66 -14.87 2.16 -5.93
C GLN A 66 -14.39 1.57 -7.27
N GLY A 67 -14.81 0.36 -7.60
CA GLY A 67 -14.44 -0.33 -8.84
C GLY A 67 -13.06 -1.01 -8.83
N ARG A 68 -12.25 -0.84 -7.78
CA ARG A 68 -10.92 -1.45 -7.66
C ARG A 68 -10.93 -2.62 -6.69
N ARG A 69 -10.33 -3.75 -7.09
CA ARG A 69 -10.02 -4.85 -6.16
C ARG A 69 -8.72 -4.49 -5.46
N LEU A 70 -8.69 -4.63 -4.14
CA LEU A 70 -7.60 -4.13 -3.31
C LEU A 70 -6.74 -5.25 -2.73
N GLY A 71 -7.13 -6.50 -2.94
CA GLY A 71 -6.31 -7.64 -2.55
C GLY A 71 -6.78 -8.96 -3.13
N GLY A 72 -5.99 -9.99 -2.85
CA GLY A 72 -6.28 -11.37 -3.19
C GLY A 72 -5.42 -12.34 -2.39
N VAL A 73 -5.81 -13.61 -2.41
CA VAL A 73 -5.13 -14.70 -1.74
C VAL A 73 -4.92 -15.83 -2.73
N PHE A 74 -3.68 -16.28 -2.82
CA PHE A 74 -3.29 -17.52 -3.46
C PHE A 74 -3.00 -18.59 -2.41
N THR A 75 -3.44 -19.82 -2.65
CA THR A 75 -3.06 -21.00 -1.87
C THR A 75 -2.82 -22.20 -2.77
N ALA A 76 -1.72 -22.91 -2.50
CA ALA A 76 -1.35 -24.18 -3.11
C ALA A 76 -1.78 -25.38 -2.24
N ASP A 77 -2.81 -25.22 -1.42
CA ASP A 77 -3.38 -26.25 -0.52
C ASP A 77 -4.21 -27.28 -1.32
N LEU A 78 -3.54 -27.97 -2.24
CA LEU A 78 -4.03 -29.09 -3.03
C LEU A 78 -2.87 -30.04 -3.36
N PRO A 79 -3.13 -31.32 -3.67
CA PRO A 79 -2.08 -32.25 -4.09
C PRO A 79 -1.35 -31.75 -5.33
N GLY A 80 -0.03 -31.60 -5.24
CA GLY A 80 0.81 -31.09 -6.34
C GLY A 80 0.77 -29.57 -6.52
N GLY A 81 0.05 -28.84 -5.66
CA GLY A 81 0.02 -27.39 -5.68
C GLY A 81 1.42 -26.78 -5.48
N ASP A 82 1.72 -25.76 -6.27
CA ASP A 82 3.01 -25.11 -6.24
C ASP A 82 2.94 -23.69 -6.81
N ALA A 83 3.84 -22.84 -6.32
CA ALA A 83 4.10 -21.53 -6.87
C ALA A 83 5.55 -21.13 -6.61
N GLU A 84 6.08 -20.21 -7.38
CA GLU A 84 7.48 -19.77 -7.32
C GLU A 84 7.58 -18.25 -7.39
N ILE A 85 8.47 -17.66 -6.60
CA ILE A 85 8.89 -16.28 -6.76
C ILE A 85 10.34 -16.22 -7.25
N LEU A 86 10.57 -15.37 -8.26
CA LEU A 86 11.90 -14.99 -8.71
C LEU A 86 12.10 -13.48 -8.55
N VAL A 87 13.22 -13.09 -7.93
CA VAL A 87 13.65 -11.68 -7.86
C VAL A 87 15.15 -11.57 -8.09
N PHE A 88 15.56 -10.61 -8.92
CA PHE A 88 16.94 -10.44 -9.36
C PHE A 88 17.49 -9.06 -8.94
N PRO A 89 18.00 -8.89 -7.70
CA PRO A 89 18.56 -7.61 -7.27
C PRO A 89 19.68 -7.13 -8.21
N PRO A 90 19.71 -5.86 -8.62
CA PRO A 90 20.57 -5.41 -9.71
C PRO A 90 22.02 -5.15 -9.30
N THR A 91 22.28 -4.76 -8.05
CA THR A 91 23.62 -4.35 -7.61
C THR A 91 24.33 -5.49 -6.86
N ARG A 92 25.67 -5.46 -6.83
CA ARG A 92 26.45 -6.42 -6.04
C ARG A 92 26.14 -6.32 -4.54
N GLY A 93 25.89 -5.11 -4.04
CA GLY A 93 25.52 -4.86 -2.64
C GLY A 93 24.22 -5.55 -2.27
N GLU A 94 23.17 -5.32 -3.07
CA GLU A 94 21.86 -5.95 -2.84
C GLU A 94 21.91 -7.47 -2.92
N ARG A 95 22.67 -8.03 -3.87
CA ARG A 95 22.85 -9.49 -3.98
C ARG A 95 23.59 -10.07 -2.77
N LEU A 96 24.59 -9.36 -2.24
CA LEU A 96 25.32 -9.80 -1.05
C LEU A 96 24.44 -9.74 0.20
N SER A 97 23.66 -8.67 0.35
CA SER A 97 22.68 -8.55 1.43
C SER A 97 21.68 -9.71 1.36
N LEU A 98 21.04 -9.92 0.20
CA LEU A 98 20.09 -11.01 0.00
C LEU A 98 20.70 -12.39 0.29
N ALA A 99 21.94 -12.63 -0.15
CA ALA A 99 22.63 -13.90 0.09
C ALA A 99 22.90 -14.15 1.58
N THR A 100 23.09 -13.10 2.38
CA THR A 100 23.26 -13.21 3.84
C THR A 100 22.01 -13.75 4.52
N PHE A 101 20.82 -13.41 4.01
CA PHE A 101 19.56 -13.88 4.56
C PHE A 101 19.07 -15.20 3.95
N THR A 102 19.28 -15.40 2.65
CA THR A 102 18.64 -16.49 1.89
C THR A 102 19.59 -17.56 1.39
N GLY A 103 20.92 -17.35 1.49
CA GLY A 103 21.95 -18.21 0.93
C GLY A 103 22.13 -18.11 -0.59
N SER A 104 21.41 -17.20 -1.27
CA SER A 104 21.47 -17.04 -2.72
C SER A 104 21.53 -15.55 -3.13
N PRO A 105 22.30 -15.19 -4.18
CA PRO A 105 22.38 -13.81 -4.67
C PRO A 105 21.13 -13.36 -5.45
N ASN A 106 20.26 -14.30 -5.83
CA ASN A 106 18.94 -14.02 -6.41
C ASN A 106 17.89 -14.76 -5.57
N LEU A 107 16.70 -14.18 -5.43
CA LEU A 107 15.61 -14.87 -4.76
C LEU A 107 15.03 -15.86 -5.76
N ASN A 108 15.12 -17.15 -5.44
CA ASN A 108 14.32 -18.21 -6.00
C ASN A 108 13.73 -18.97 -4.81
N GLU A 109 12.41 -18.93 -4.68
CA GLU A 109 11.73 -19.58 -3.58
C GLU A 109 10.37 -20.10 -4.03
N HIS A 110 10.13 -21.39 -3.83
CA HIS A 110 8.80 -21.95 -3.94
C HIS A 110 7.96 -21.55 -2.72
N PHE A 111 6.71 -21.20 -2.93
CA PHE A 111 5.77 -20.84 -1.87
C PHE A 111 4.45 -21.58 -2.05
N ASP A 112 3.71 -21.71 -0.95
CA ASP A 112 2.39 -22.36 -0.95
C ASP A 112 1.24 -21.41 -0.61
N PHE A 113 1.56 -20.16 -0.25
CA PHE A 113 0.60 -19.14 0.11
C PHE A 113 1.12 -17.76 -0.24
N ALA A 114 0.25 -16.92 -0.80
CA ALA A 114 0.51 -15.49 -0.96
C ALA A 114 -0.75 -14.69 -0.63
N LEU A 115 -0.63 -13.72 0.27
CA LEU A 115 -1.63 -12.68 0.47
C LEU A 115 -1.13 -11.42 -0.22
N MET A 116 -1.91 -10.89 -1.14
CA MET A 116 -1.57 -9.72 -1.95
C MET A 116 -2.49 -8.56 -1.62
N ILE A 117 -1.92 -7.38 -1.39
CA ILE A 117 -2.63 -6.10 -1.28
C ILE A 117 -2.11 -5.20 -2.39
N PHE A 118 -2.99 -4.55 -3.12
CA PHE A 118 -2.58 -3.72 -4.24
C PHE A 118 -3.58 -2.62 -4.54
N THR A 119 -3.07 -1.53 -5.09
CA THR A 119 -3.86 -0.51 -5.77
C THR A 119 -3.52 -0.45 -7.25
N ASP A 120 -2.50 -1.16 -7.73
CA ASP A 120 -2.14 -1.19 -9.14
C ASP A 120 -3.10 -2.03 -10.01
N ASP A 121 -2.68 -2.35 -11.24
CA ASP A 121 -3.44 -3.15 -12.20
C ASP A 121 -3.34 -4.69 -11.98
N THR A 122 -2.95 -5.15 -10.78
CA THR A 122 -2.70 -6.57 -10.49
C THR A 122 -3.93 -7.45 -10.68
N ALA A 123 -5.07 -7.10 -10.08
CA ALA A 123 -6.28 -7.89 -10.27
C ALA A 123 -6.67 -7.95 -11.76
N ASP A 124 -6.69 -6.81 -12.44
CA ASP A 124 -7.14 -6.72 -13.83
C ASP A 124 -6.23 -7.55 -14.76
N ARG A 125 -4.92 -7.52 -14.55
CA ARG A 125 -3.97 -8.33 -15.35
C ARG A 125 -4.13 -9.82 -15.11
N LEU A 126 -4.30 -10.24 -13.85
CA LEU A 126 -4.51 -11.65 -13.51
C LEU A 126 -5.85 -12.15 -14.05
N LEU A 127 -6.93 -11.38 -13.88
CA LEU A 127 -8.26 -11.67 -14.42
C LEU A 127 -8.24 -11.81 -15.94
N ALA A 128 -7.62 -10.86 -16.64
CA ALA A 128 -7.50 -10.91 -18.10
C ALA A 128 -6.66 -12.10 -18.58
N GLN A 129 -5.61 -12.49 -17.84
CA GLN A 129 -4.81 -13.68 -18.17
C GLN A 129 -5.63 -14.96 -17.98
N MET A 130 -6.32 -15.09 -16.85
CA MET A 130 -7.18 -16.24 -16.53
C MET A 130 -8.31 -16.41 -17.55
N GLU A 131 -8.95 -15.31 -17.96
CA GLU A 131 -9.99 -15.33 -18.99
C GLU A 131 -9.44 -15.84 -20.33
N LYS A 132 -8.29 -15.32 -20.77
CA LYS A 132 -7.63 -15.76 -22.02
C LYS A 132 -7.24 -17.24 -22.01
N GLN A 133 -6.86 -17.76 -20.84
CA GLN A 133 -6.49 -19.17 -20.66
C GLN A 133 -7.69 -20.09 -20.46
N GLY A 134 -8.92 -19.55 -20.34
CA GLY A 134 -10.12 -20.34 -20.05
C GLY A 134 -10.11 -20.96 -18.65
N VAL A 135 -9.47 -20.29 -17.68
CA VAL A 135 -9.38 -20.76 -16.29
C VAL A 135 -10.77 -20.84 -15.66
N GLY A 136 -11.08 -22.01 -15.11
CA GLY A 136 -12.37 -22.29 -14.47
C GLY A 136 -12.52 -21.64 -13.09
N ARG A 137 -13.77 -21.43 -12.70
CA ARG A 137 -14.15 -21.07 -11.33
C ARG A 137 -13.92 -22.23 -10.37
N CYS A 138 -13.60 -21.91 -9.12
CA CYS A 138 -13.68 -22.89 -8.04
C CYS A 138 -15.14 -23.34 -7.83
N SER A 139 -15.34 -24.44 -7.11
CA SER A 139 -16.64 -24.75 -6.53
C SER A 139 -17.03 -23.73 -5.46
N ASP A 140 -18.33 -23.51 -5.26
CA ASP A 140 -18.84 -22.63 -4.20
C ASP A 140 -18.35 -23.05 -2.81
N SER A 141 -18.23 -24.36 -2.57
CA SER A 141 -17.70 -24.91 -1.33
C SER A 141 -16.25 -24.48 -1.08
N MET A 142 -15.38 -24.56 -2.09
CA MET A 142 -13.98 -24.16 -1.97
C MET A 142 -13.87 -22.65 -1.79
N ALA A 143 -14.64 -21.87 -2.55
CA ALA A 143 -14.67 -20.42 -2.43
C ALA A 143 -15.09 -19.98 -1.01
N GLY A 144 -16.10 -20.63 -0.43
CA GLY A 144 -16.54 -20.40 0.94
C GLY A 144 -15.46 -20.71 1.99
N VAL A 145 -14.75 -21.83 1.85
CA VAL A 145 -13.64 -22.21 2.74
C VAL A 145 -12.53 -21.15 2.72
N LEU A 146 -12.14 -20.68 1.54
CA LEU A 146 -11.10 -19.65 1.43
C LEU A 146 -11.55 -18.31 2.01
N GLN A 147 -12.81 -17.93 1.78
CA GLN A 147 -13.37 -16.71 2.32
C GLN A 147 -13.40 -16.72 3.85
N GLU A 148 -13.84 -17.83 4.46
CA GLU A 148 -13.88 -17.99 5.92
C GLU A 148 -12.47 -17.99 6.53
N ARG A 149 -11.56 -18.78 5.94
CA ARG A 149 -10.20 -18.95 6.46
C ARG A 149 -9.35 -17.69 6.35
N TRP A 150 -9.47 -16.95 5.25
CA TRP A 150 -8.53 -15.86 4.92
C TRP A 150 -9.16 -14.47 4.91
N GLY A 151 -10.49 -14.33 4.95
CA GLY A 151 -11.14 -13.03 4.92
C GLY A 151 -10.72 -12.10 6.07
N GLY A 152 -10.59 -12.64 7.29
CA GLY A 152 -10.09 -11.88 8.44
C GLY A 152 -8.61 -11.47 8.30
N VAL A 153 -7.79 -12.34 7.72
CA VAL A 153 -6.38 -12.07 7.48
C VAL A 153 -6.23 -10.94 6.46
N VAL A 154 -6.92 -11.02 5.32
CA VAL A 154 -6.91 -9.96 4.30
C VAL A 154 -7.32 -8.62 4.88
N ARG A 155 -8.37 -8.56 5.71
CA ARG A 155 -8.76 -7.32 6.40
C ARG A 155 -7.65 -6.72 7.25
N ASN A 156 -6.99 -7.54 8.08
CA ASN A 156 -5.90 -7.07 8.93
C ASN A 156 -4.72 -6.50 8.12
N PHE A 157 -4.44 -7.08 6.94
CA PHE A 157 -3.42 -6.55 6.04
C PHE A 157 -3.87 -5.27 5.35
N ILE A 158 -5.11 -5.17 4.89
CA ILE A 158 -5.66 -3.92 4.33
C ILE A 158 -5.59 -2.78 5.35
N ASP A 159 -5.95 -3.04 6.61
CA ASP A 159 -5.81 -2.07 7.70
C ASP A 159 -4.35 -1.64 7.89
N SER A 160 -3.39 -2.54 7.68
CA SER A 160 -1.95 -2.23 7.77
C SER A 160 -1.43 -1.35 6.63
N PHE A 161 -2.17 -1.22 5.52
CA PHE A 161 -1.81 -0.38 4.37
C PHE A 161 -2.83 0.74 4.13
N LEU A 162 -3.71 1.00 5.09
CA LEU A 162 -4.87 1.84 4.89
C LEU A 162 -4.52 3.27 4.47
N SER A 163 -3.48 3.89 5.04
CA SER A 163 -3.02 5.22 4.64
C SER A 163 -2.59 5.27 3.17
N ARG A 164 -1.86 4.25 2.71
CA ARG A 164 -1.39 4.13 1.31
C ARG A 164 -2.54 3.87 0.34
N ILE A 165 -3.50 3.03 0.72
CA ILE A 165 -4.72 2.74 -0.06
C ILE A 165 -5.59 4.00 -0.15
N LEU A 166 -5.85 4.67 0.97
CA LEU A 166 -6.64 5.89 1.00
C LEU A 166 -6.00 6.99 0.15
N HIS A 167 -4.68 7.15 0.21
CA HIS A 167 -3.96 8.07 -0.66
C HIS A 167 -4.30 7.82 -2.14
N ASP A 168 -4.22 6.57 -2.61
CA ASP A 168 -4.46 6.24 -4.01
C ASP A 168 -5.91 6.36 -4.46
N LEU A 169 -6.85 6.03 -3.58
CA LEU A 169 -8.28 6.17 -3.86
C LEU A 169 -8.68 7.64 -3.89
N LEU A 170 -8.22 8.44 -2.92
CA LEU A 170 -8.61 9.86 -2.80
C LEU A 170 -7.95 10.74 -3.87
N SER A 171 -6.68 10.46 -4.20
CA SER A 171 -5.94 11.20 -5.23
C SER A 171 -6.10 10.62 -6.64
N ALA A 172 -6.95 9.60 -6.82
CA ALA A 172 -7.19 8.93 -8.09
C ALA A 172 -5.89 8.52 -8.81
N VAL A 173 -4.94 7.96 -8.04
CA VAL A 173 -3.62 7.59 -8.55
C VAL A 173 -3.77 6.55 -9.66
N PRO A 174 -3.15 6.77 -10.85
CA PRO A 174 -3.21 5.83 -11.95
C PRO A 174 -2.73 4.44 -11.55
N ALA A 175 -3.33 3.40 -12.13
CA ALA A 175 -2.99 2.02 -11.78
C ALA A 175 -1.50 1.70 -12.01
N GLN A 176 -0.82 2.37 -12.94
CA GLN A 176 0.62 2.18 -13.20
C GLN A 176 1.52 2.69 -12.07
N GLU A 177 0.97 3.50 -11.17
CA GLU A 177 1.63 4.10 -10.01
C GLU A 177 1.07 3.60 -8.67
N GLY A 178 0.10 2.68 -8.72
CA GLY A 178 -0.40 1.98 -7.55
C GLY A 178 0.69 1.09 -6.94
N PHE A 179 0.59 0.82 -5.64
CA PHE A 179 1.50 -0.09 -4.98
C PHE A 179 1.03 -1.54 -5.09
N PHE A 180 1.98 -2.45 -4.95
CA PHE A 180 1.76 -3.88 -4.79
C PHE A 180 2.53 -4.36 -3.58
N TYR A 181 1.88 -5.17 -2.76
CA TYR A 181 2.45 -5.84 -1.61
C TYR A 181 2.05 -7.31 -1.65
N ALA A 182 2.99 -8.21 -1.30
CA ALA A 182 2.73 -9.62 -1.09
C ALA A 182 3.41 -10.12 0.19
N ALA A 183 2.63 -10.73 1.08
CA ALA A 183 3.12 -11.59 2.15
C ALA A 183 3.10 -13.04 1.67
N LEU A 184 4.26 -13.66 1.58
CA LEU A 184 4.45 -15.01 1.04
C LEU A 184 4.83 -15.99 2.15
N ARG A 185 4.43 -17.25 2.01
CA ARG A 185 4.94 -18.36 2.82
C ARG A 185 5.77 -19.29 1.93
N GLY A 186 7.08 -19.07 1.93
CA GLY A 186 8.06 -19.92 1.26
C GLY A 186 8.21 -21.28 1.92
N LYS A 187 8.48 -22.31 1.11
CA LYS A 187 8.69 -23.70 1.56
C LYS A 187 9.99 -23.87 2.36
N ARG A 188 11.00 -23.05 2.09
CA ARG A 188 12.32 -23.03 2.74
C ARG A 188 12.54 -21.79 3.57
N LEU A 189 12.17 -20.61 3.07
CA LEU A 189 12.42 -19.32 3.76
C LEU A 189 11.36 -18.95 4.80
N GLY A 190 10.24 -19.67 4.87
CA GLY A 190 9.13 -19.32 5.75
C GLY A 190 8.40 -18.04 5.29
N GLY A 191 7.87 -17.27 6.23
CA GLY A 191 7.11 -16.05 5.91
C GLY A 191 8.02 -14.88 5.52
N PHE A 192 7.81 -14.25 4.37
CA PHE A 192 8.54 -13.05 3.93
C PHE A 192 7.66 -12.14 3.09
N ASP A 193 8.11 -10.90 2.91
CA ASP A 193 7.37 -9.81 2.30
C ASP A 193 8.08 -9.29 1.05
N VAL A 194 7.28 -8.94 0.04
CA VAL A 194 7.73 -8.27 -1.18
C VAL A 194 6.85 -7.06 -1.44
N VAL A 195 7.48 -5.92 -1.72
CA VAL A 195 6.82 -4.65 -2.01
C VAL A 195 7.30 -4.15 -3.36
N HIS A 196 6.36 -3.62 -4.14
CA HIS A 196 6.61 -2.70 -5.24
C HIS A 196 5.79 -1.42 -5.02
N ASP A 197 6.44 -0.30 -4.67
CA ASP A 197 5.80 1.02 -4.57
C ASP A 197 6.43 1.99 -5.57
N PRO A 198 5.75 2.28 -6.70
CA PRO A 198 6.25 3.20 -7.72
C PRO A 198 6.51 4.62 -7.21
N LEU A 199 5.94 5.03 -6.08
CA LEU A 199 6.16 6.37 -5.52
C LEU A 199 7.48 6.49 -4.72
N ALA A 200 8.14 5.36 -4.40
CA ALA A 200 9.42 5.35 -3.72
C ALA A 200 10.59 5.31 -4.73
N PRO A 201 11.68 6.06 -4.51
CA PRO A 201 12.87 6.00 -5.38
C PRO A 201 13.45 4.58 -5.48
N GLU A 202 13.49 3.87 -4.35
CA GLU A 202 13.79 2.44 -4.30
C GLU A 202 12.47 1.66 -4.23
N SER A 203 11.86 1.52 -5.41
CA SER A 203 10.49 1.02 -5.52
C SER A 203 10.31 -0.45 -5.20
N ILE A 204 11.38 -1.25 -5.11
CA ILE A 204 11.31 -2.68 -4.77
C ILE A 204 11.97 -2.93 -3.42
N GLN A 205 11.28 -3.67 -2.56
CA GLN A 205 11.81 -4.09 -1.26
C GLN A 205 11.43 -5.55 -0.96
N LEU A 206 12.42 -6.31 -0.48
CA LEU A 206 12.29 -7.69 0.01
C LEU A 206 12.69 -7.72 1.47
N GLY A 207 11.99 -8.49 2.30
CA GLY A 207 12.42 -8.66 3.68
C GLY A 207 11.46 -9.49 4.49
N GLN A 208 11.63 -9.43 5.80
CA GLN A 208 10.85 -10.22 6.73
C GLN A 208 10.59 -9.44 8.01
N VAL A 209 9.34 -9.48 8.48
CA VAL A 209 8.99 -9.04 9.83
C VAL A 209 9.52 -10.05 10.84
N GLN A 210 10.35 -9.58 11.77
CA GLN A 210 10.96 -10.37 12.83
C GLN A 210 10.64 -9.79 14.21
N SER A 211 10.52 -10.67 15.20
CA SER A 211 10.43 -10.26 16.60
C SER A 211 11.78 -10.46 17.28
N ARG A 212 12.40 -9.38 17.75
CA ARG A 212 13.69 -9.39 18.45
C ARG A 212 13.58 -8.59 19.74
N ALA A 213 13.93 -9.18 20.87
CA ALA A 213 13.93 -8.51 22.18
C ALA A 213 12.63 -7.71 22.47
N ASN A 214 11.47 -8.32 22.17
CA ASN A 214 10.14 -7.71 22.35
C ASN A 214 9.87 -6.49 21.46
N GLN A 215 10.68 -6.27 20.43
CA GLN A 215 10.45 -5.30 19.35
C GLN A 215 10.14 -6.04 18.05
N ILE A 216 9.25 -5.46 17.26
CA ILE A 216 8.98 -5.93 15.90
C ILE A 216 9.85 -5.07 14.98
N VAL A 217 10.65 -5.72 14.15
CA VAL A 217 11.55 -5.08 13.18
C VAL A 217 11.32 -5.67 11.80
N PHE A 218 11.69 -4.93 10.76
CA PHE A 218 11.72 -5.44 9.39
C PHE A 218 13.17 -5.61 8.95
N ASP A 219 13.60 -6.86 8.78
CA ASP A 219 14.90 -7.16 8.20
C ASP A 219 14.80 -6.98 6.69
N VAL A 220 15.42 -5.91 6.16
CA VAL A 220 15.51 -5.66 4.73
C VAL A 220 16.56 -6.60 4.12
N TRP A 221 16.11 -7.48 3.22
CA TRP A 221 17.00 -8.41 2.51
C TRP A 221 17.62 -7.74 1.29
N ALA A 222 16.81 -7.02 0.52
CA ALA A 222 17.24 -6.19 -0.59
C ALA A 222 16.25 -5.05 -0.84
N ARG A 223 16.74 -3.90 -1.27
CA ARG A 223 15.95 -2.72 -1.63
C ARG A 223 16.62 -1.98 -2.79
N PHE A 224 15.87 -1.68 -3.86
CA PHE A 224 16.44 -1.06 -5.05
C PHE A 224 15.38 -0.41 -5.95
N PRO A 225 15.76 0.56 -6.82
CA PRO A 225 14.87 1.15 -7.83
C PRO A 225 14.41 0.10 -8.83
N GLY A 226 13.17 0.12 -9.33
CA GLY A 226 12.66 -0.83 -10.32
C GLY A 226 13.37 -0.79 -11.68
N ALA A 227 13.26 -1.90 -12.43
CA ALA A 227 13.99 -2.10 -13.68
C ALA A 227 13.71 -1.05 -14.77
N SER A 228 12.46 -0.63 -14.91
CA SER A 228 12.03 0.39 -15.86
C SER A 228 12.71 1.74 -15.62
N VAL A 229 12.85 2.15 -14.35
CA VAL A 229 13.58 3.37 -13.97
C VAL A 229 15.08 3.20 -14.23
N ARG A 230 15.67 2.07 -13.83
CA ARG A 230 17.11 1.79 -14.05
C ARG A 230 17.49 1.74 -15.54
N ARG A 231 16.58 1.30 -16.41
CA ARG A 231 16.77 1.25 -17.87
C ARG A 231 16.38 2.54 -18.59
N GLY A 232 15.84 3.54 -17.88
CA GLY A 232 15.39 4.81 -18.48
C GLY A 232 14.08 4.69 -19.28
N GLU A 233 13.32 3.60 -19.12
CA GLU A 233 11.99 3.40 -19.72
C GLU A 233 10.93 4.25 -19.03
N ARG A 234 11.15 4.56 -17.74
CA ARG A 234 10.34 5.47 -16.94
C ARG A 234 11.23 6.48 -16.22
N PRO A 235 10.78 7.73 -16.05
CA PRO A 235 11.47 8.66 -15.18
C PRO A 235 11.42 8.14 -13.72
N PRO A 236 12.39 8.53 -12.87
CA PRO A 236 12.26 8.36 -11.42
C PRO A 236 10.96 8.99 -10.92
N PRO A 237 10.36 8.46 -9.84
CA PRO A 237 9.14 9.04 -9.31
C PRO A 237 9.34 10.49 -8.90
N GLU A 238 8.48 11.35 -9.41
CA GLU A 238 8.37 12.73 -8.93
C GLU A 238 7.44 12.76 -7.72
N LEU A 239 7.88 13.45 -6.67
CA LEU A 239 7.04 13.74 -5.52
C LEU A 239 5.81 14.51 -6.00
N PRO A 240 4.59 14.13 -5.58
CA PRO A 240 3.37 14.81 -6.00
C PRO A 240 3.33 16.28 -5.53
N VAL A 241 4.15 16.62 -4.54
CA VAL A 241 4.38 17.97 -4.03
C VAL A 241 5.85 18.25 -3.86
N ARG A 242 6.24 19.50 -4.13
CA ARG A 242 7.56 20.03 -3.83
C ARG A 242 7.44 20.99 -2.65
N LEU A 243 8.27 20.80 -1.65
CA LEU A 243 8.38 21.72 -0.52
C LEU A 243 9.17 22.96 -0.97
N GLU A 244 8.54 24.12 -0.96
CA GLU A 244 9.19 25.40 -1.29
C GLU A 244 9.76 26.05 -0.03
N GLU A 245 8.96 26.09 1.04
CA GLU A 245 9.31 26.73 2.31
C GLU A 245 8.72 25.95 3.47
N TYR A 246 9.38 25.94 4.62
CA TYR A 246 8.81 25.40 5.85
C TYR A 246 9.31 26.14 7.09
N PHE A 247 8.46 26.18 8.11
CA PHE A 247 8.76 26.77 9.40
C PHE A 247 8.15 25.92 10.52
N ILE A 248 8.97 25.64 11.54
CA ILE A 248 8.60 24.78 12.67
C ILE A 248 8.74 25.60 13.95
N GLU A 249 7.60 25.88 14.59
CA GLU A 249 7.57 26.42 15.95
C GLU A 249 7.39 25.26 16.92
N ALA A 250 8.38 25.03 17.79
CA ALA A 250 8.34 23.95 18.76
C ALA A 250 8.50 24.49 20.18
N THR A 251 7.71 23.95 21.10
CA THR A 251 7.80 24.23 22.54
C THR A 251 7.94 22.91 23.29
N LEU A 252 9.06 22.76 24.01
CA LEU A 252 9.29 21.63 24.93
C LEU A 252 8.88 22.06 26.33
N ALA A 253 7.85 21.41 26.89
CA ALA A 253 7.40 21.66 28.25
C ALA A 253 8.29 20.96 29.28
N LYS A 254 8.13 21.33 30.56
CA LYS A 254 8.93 20.77 31.67
C LYS A 254 8.71 19.26 31.89
N ASP A 255 7.54 18.76 31.50
CA ASP A 255 7.19 17.33 31.52
C ASP A 255 7.72 16.57 30.28
N LEU A 256 8.58 17.22 29.49
CA LEU A 256 9.15 16.72 28.24
C LEU A 256 8.12 16.50 27.13
N SER A 257 6.89 17.00 27.27
CA SER A 257 5.94 17.02 26.16
C SER A 257 6.35 18.07 25.12
N LEU A 258 6.39 17.64 23.85
CA LEU A 258 6.69 18.51 22.72
C LEU A 258 5.39 18.95 22.04
N ARG A 259 5.21 20.26 21.89
CA ARG A 259 4.15 20.83 21.04
C ARG A 259 4.79 21.51 19.85
N CYS A 260 4.22 21.29 18.68
CA CYS A 260 4.75 21.82 17.44
C CYS A 260 3.64 22.39 16.55
N VAL A 261 3.91 23.52 15.91
CA VAL A 261 3.15 24.04 14.78
C VAL A 261 4.10 24.12 13.59
N THR A 262 3.80 23.36 12.54
CA THR A 262 4.53 23.40 11.28
C THR A 262 3.71 24.15 10.24
N ARG A 263 4.34 25.08 9.53
CA ARG A 263 3.78 25.75 8.34
C ARG A 263 4.67 25.40 7.16
N ALA A 264 4.07 25.06 6.03
CA ALA A 264 4.81 24.65 4.84
C ALA A 264 4.14 25.22 3.59
N ARG A 265 4.93 25.75 2.66
CA ARG A 265 4.47 26.11 1.32
C ARG A 265 4.80 24.97 0.37
N LEU A 266 3.76 24.38 -0.20
CA LEU A 266 3.85 23.22 -1.08
C LEU A 266 3.44 23.59 -2.50
N LYS A 267 4.30 23.31 -3.47
CA LYS A 267 3.97 23.39 -4.89
C LYS A 267 3.51 22.03 -5.39
N VAL A 268 2.30 21.96 -5.92
CA VAL A 268 1.68 20.71 -6.35
C VAL A 268 2.10 20.40 -7.79
N ALA A 269 2.64 19.21 -8.05
CA ALA A 269 3.09 18.79 -9.38
C ALA A 269 1.96 18.20 -10.24
N ARG A 270 0.95 17.60 -9.60
CA ARG A 270 -0.18 16.95 -10.25
C ARG A 270 -1.45 17.06 -9.40
N ARG A 271 -2.62 16.90 -10.01
CA ARG A 271 -3.90 16.99 -9.32
C ARG A 271 -3.99 15.90 -8.25
N ILE A 272 -4.13 16.29 -6.99
CA ILE A 272 -4.22 15.38 -5.83
C ILE A 272 -5.28 15.85 -4.84
N ARG A 273 -5.71 14.96 -3.95
CA ARG A 273 -6.62 15.31 -2.86
C ARG A 273 -6.08 14.95 -1.48
N ALA A 274 -5.14 14.01 -1.41
CA ALA A 274 -4.52 13.59 -0.18
C ALA A 274 -2.99 13.80 -0.21
N LEU A 275 -2.43 14.23 0.91
CA LEU A 275 -1.01 14.47 1.14
C LEU A 275 -0.54 13.55 2.26
N ALA A 276 0.53 12.79 2.03
CA ALA A 276 1.16 11.98 3.07
C ALA A 276 2.36 12.71 3.68
N PHE A 277 2.44 12.76 5.01
CA PHE A 277 3.57 13.31 5.73
C PHE A 277 4.12 12.28 6.70
N ASP A 278 5.45 12.20 6.73
CA ASP A 278 6.16 11.40 7.71
C ASP A 278 6.19 12.14 9.05
N LEU A 279 5.81 11.43 10.09
CA LEU A 279 5.76 11.94 11.43
C LEU A 279 6.35 10.92 12.40
N SER A 280 7.05 11.42 13.42
CA SER A 280 7.51 10.56 14.52
C SER A 280 6.31 9.85 15.16
N SER A 281 6.48 8.57 15.46
CA SER A 281 5.42 7.70 15.99
C SER A 281 4.84 8.19 17.33
N GLY A 282 5.59 9.01 18.08
CA GLY A 282 5.13 9.62 19.33
C GLY A 282 4.32 10.91 19.17
N MET A 283 4.22 11.47 17.96
CA MET A 283 3.48 12.71 17.71
C MET A 283 2.04 12.43 17.27
N GLN A 284 1.11 13.26 17.72
CA GLN A 284 -0.29 13.23 17.29
C GLN A 284 -0.67 14.56 16.67
N VAL A 285 -1.24 14.51 15.47
CA VAL A 285 -1.77 15.67 14.78
C VAL A 285 -3.09 16.05 15.43
N THR A 286 -3.22 17.31 15.82
CA THR A 286 -4.44 17.83 16.46
C THR A 286 -5.29 18.64 15.50
N ARG A 287 -4.68 19.27 14.49
CA ARG A 287 -5.35 20.11 13.50
C ARG A 287 -4.49 20.30 12.26
N VAL A 288 -5.13 20.34 11.10
CA VAL A 288 -4.49 20.66 9.81
C VAL A 288 -5.35 21.65 9.04
N THR A 289 -4.72 22.62 8.40
CA THR A 289 -5.39 23.57 7.50
C THR A 289 -4.59 23.72 6.21
N ILE A 290 -5.27 23.91 5.09
CA ILE A 290 -4.68 24.29 3.80
C ILE A 290 -5.36 25.59 3.36
N ASP A 291 -4.56 26.63 3.11
CA ASP A 291 -4.98 28.00 2.83
C ASP A 291 -6.00 28.53 3.86
N GLY A 292 -5.79 28.16 5.13
CA GLY A 292 -6.68 28.49 6.25
C GLY A 292 -7.96 27.65 6.33
N VAL A 293 -8.23 26.77 5.36
CA VAL A 293 -9.39 25.88 5.35
C VAL A 293 -9.07 24.59 6.11
N LEU A 294 -9.96 24.20 7.03
CA LEU A 294 -9.80 22.97 7.81
C LEU A 294 -9.77 21.74 6.90
N CYS A 295 -8.79 20.87 7.14
CA CYS A 295 -8.63 19.60 6.46
C CYS A 295 -8.91 18.44 7.41
N GLU A 296 -9.42 17.34 6.85
CA GLU A 296 -9.47 16.08 7.56
C GLU A 296 -8.07 15.45 7.57
N HIS A 297 -7.77 14.64 8.58
CA HIS A 297 -6.54 13.87 8.61
C HIS A 297 -6.78 12.46 9.13
N TRP A 298 -6.03 11.52 8.59
CA TRP A 298 -6.00 10.14 9.03
C TRP A 298 -4.62 9.84 9.60
N GLN A 299 -4.58 9.53 10.89
CA GLN A 299 -3.37 9.12 11.58
C GLN A 299 -3.70 7.93 12.48
N ARG A 300 -3.24 6.74 12.09
CA ARG A 300 -3.32 5.53 12.92
C ARG A 300 -2.06 4.70 12.73
N PRO A 301 -1.57 4.03 13.80
CA PRO A 301 -0.47 3.08 13.67
C PRO A 301 -0.81 2.01 12.63
N ALA A 302 0.11 1.79 11.70
CA ALA A 302 -0.03 0.86 10.61
C ALA A 302 1.19 -0.06 10.62
N LEU A 303 1.21 -1.03 11.55
CA LEU A 303 2.40 -1.81 11.93
C LEU A 303 3.31 -2.18 10.74
N ARG A 304 2.76 -2.82 9.69
CA ARG A 304 3.57 -3.22 8.53
C ARG A 304 4.01 -2.05 7.66
N ALA A 305 3.11 -1.12 7.32
CA ALA A 305 3.48 0.03 6.51
C ALA A 305 4.54 0.90 7.23
N ASP A 306 4.38 1.12 8.53
CA ASP A 306 5.33 1.87 9.35
C ASP A 306 6.70 1.17 9.41
N LEU A 307 6.73 -0.17 9.49
CA LEU A 307 7.96 -0.96 9.45
C LEU A 307 8.64 -0.94 8.08
N LEU A 308 7.87 -0.96 7.00
CA LEU A 308 8.39 -0.90 5.64
C LEU A 308 8.92 0.49 5.30
N HIS A 309 8.24 1.53 5.77
CA HIS A 309 8.57 2.93 5.52
C HIS A 309 9.63 3.50 6.47
N GLY A 310 9.65 3.04 7.72
CA GLY A 310 10.56 3.49 8.77
C GLY A 310 10.06 4.70 9.58
N ALA A 311 8.86 5.20 9.29
CA ALA A 311 8.22 6.30 10.00
C ALA A 311 6.70 6.11 10.05
N GLY A 312 6.03 6.77 11.01
CA GLY A 312 4.58 6.86 11.02
C GLY A 312 4.12 7.85 9.94
N VAL A 313 2.93 7.60 9.37
CA VAL A 313 2.37 8.46 8.32
C VAL A 313 1.08 9.12 8.80
N VAL A 314 0.95 10.42 8.57
CA VAL A 314 -0.33 11.12 8.60
C VAL A 314 -0.77 11.46 7.17
N LEU A 315 -1.99 11.08 6.84
CA LEU A 315 -2.62 11.43 5.57
C LEU A 315 -3.54 12.63 5.78
N VAL A 316 -3.21 13.77 5.17
CA VAL A 316 -4.04 14.97 5.16
C VAL A 316 -4.94 14.95 3.94
N VAL A 317 -6.24 15.12 4.12
CA VAL A 317 -7.23 15.13 3.04
C VAL A 317 -7.76 16.54 2.84
N ALA A 318 -7.44 17.11 1.68
CA ALA A 318 -7.87 18.44 1.31
C ALA A 318 -9.39 18.47 1.01
N PRO A 319 -10.09 19.55 1.39
CA PRO A 319 -11.53 19.71 1.12
C PRO A 319 -11.84 19.93 -0.37
N PHE A 320 -10.83 20.27 -1.16
CA PHE A 320 -10.89 20.43 -2.61
C PHE A 320 -9.67 19.76 -3.26
N ALA A 321 -9.73 19.52 -4.58
CA ALA A 321 -8.56 19.03 -5.31
C ALA A 321 -7.49 20.13 -5.35
N LEU A 322 -6.25 19.75 -5.03
CA LEU A 322 -5.09 20.61 -5.19
C LEU A 322 -4.64 20.52 -6.65
N GLU A 323 -4.50 21.68 -7.31
CA GLU A 323 -4.26 21.74 -8.75
C GLU A 323 -2.76 21.85 -9.07
N PRO A 324 -2.30 21.26 -10.18
CA PRO A 324 -0.90 21.36 -10.62
C PRO A 324 -0.43 22.81 -10.78
N GLY A 325 0.83 23.06 -10.42
CA GLY A 325 1.51 24.34 -10.57
C GLY A 325 1.12 25.40 -9.55
N LYS A 326 0.16 25.13 -8.66
CA LYS A 326 -0.25 26.05 -7.59
C LYS A 326 0.53 25.79 -6.30
N ASP A 327 0.71 26.86 -5.55
CA ASP A 327 1.23 26.83 -4.19
C ASP A 327 0.08 26.79 -3.19
N TYR A 328 0.24 26.00 -2.13
CA TYR A 328 -0.69 25.86 -1.02
C TYR A 328 0.06 26.02 0.30
N SER A 329 -0.56 26.65 1.30
CA SER A 329 0.05 26.95 2.61
C SER A 329 -0.72 26.42 3.82
#